data_AF-A0A0A9Y9K2-F1
#
_entry.id   AF-A0A0A9Y9K2-F1
#
_cell.length_a   1.000
_cell.length_b   1.000
_cell.length_c   1.000
_cell.angle_alpha   90.00
_cell.angle_beta   90.00
_cell.angle_gamma   90.00
#
_symmetry.space_group_name_H-M   'P 1'
#
loop_
_entity.id
_entity.type
_entity.pdbx_description
1 polymer ?
#
loop_
_entity_poly.entity_id
_entity_poly.type
_entity_poly.pdbx_seq_one_letter_code
_entity_poly.pdbx_strand_id
1 'polypeptide(L)'
;HLKVCPNKPSQIKAPPDRQELPQARALMTNITGMVATAEEVQCLKTNPSSQLIQVLSTLRNEDLYGFIMKDDLLIDYGNFLCLKVSTEVADSGELTKRKLSMMADICCRMGVASSCEMLNPALWSSFVIAAKEKSGWDDNLKRFRAPSLVRLIGIEVNNLAVYALTFSHIKNWPDFEKSVTQFINCKKGRYNKELGKLASVDSRKR
;
A
#
# COMPACT_ATOMS: atom_id res chain seq x y z
N HIS A 1 -54.37 -59.93 -22.75
CA HIS A 1 -53.84 -58.83 -21.92
C HIS A 1 -52.62 -59.33 -21.13
N LEU A 2 -51.52 -58.57 -21.22
CA LEU A 2 -50.24 -58.62 -20.47
C LEU A 2 -49.38 -59.91 -20.54
N LYS A 3 -48.42 -59.91 -21.48
CA LYS A 3 -47.19 -60.71 -21.46
C LYS A 3 -46.10 -59.94 -20.70
N VAL A 4 -45.53 -60.57 -19.68
CA VAL A 4 -44.35 -60.09 -18.94
C VAL A 4 -43.09 -60.68 -19.59
N CYS A 5 -42.17 -59.83 -20.04
CA CYS A 5 -40.83 -60.23 -20.49
C CYS A 5 -39.77 -59.78 -19.47
N PRO A 6 -38.71 -60.58 -19.22
CA PRO A 6 -37.77 -60.35 -18.13
C PRO A 6 -36.61 -59.40 -18.46
N ASN A 7 -36.03 -58.88 -17.38
CA ASN A 7 -34.89 -57.96 -17.23
C ASN A 7 -33.78 -57.99 -18.29
N LYS A 8 -33.31 -56.80 -18.66
CA LYS A 8 -31.91 -56.53 -19.02
C LYS A 8 -31.32 -55.51 -18.03
N PRO A 9 -30.17 -55.77 -17.40
CA PRO A 9 -29.49 -54.81 -16.54
C PRO A 9 -28.86 -53.68 -17.36
N SER A 10 -29.16 -52.44 -16.97
CA SER A 10 -28.53 -51.23 -17.49
C SER A 10 -27.05 -51.23 -17.15
N GLN A 11 -26.21 -51.19 -18.19
CA GLN A 11 -24.77 -50.99 -18.05
C GLN A 11 -24.50 -49.59 -17.50
N ILE A 12 -24.08 -49.52 -16.24
CA ILE A 12 -23.44 -48.33 -15.67
C ILE A 12 -22.07 -48.24 -16.33
N LYS A 13 -21.87 -47.21 -17.16
CA LYS A 13 -20.55 -46.88 -17.70
C LYS A 13 -19.62 -46.57 -16.52
N ALA A 14 -18.51 -47.29 -16.43
CA ALA A 14 -17.43 -46.98 -15.51
C ALA A 14 -16.88 -45.57 -15.81
N PRO A 15 -16.44 -44.80 -14.79
CA PRO A 15 -15.80 -43.52 -15.00
C PRO A 15 -14.52 -43.70 -15.82
N PRO A 16 -14.20 -42.75 -16.73
CA PRO A 16 -13.02 -42.84 -17.57
C PRO A 16 -11.72 -42.83 -16.75
N ASP A 17 -10.73 -43.47 -17.34
CA ASP A 17 -9.48 -43.93 -16.75
C ASP A 17 -8.67 -42.89 -15.96
N ARG A 18 -8.06 -43.40 -14.89
CA ARG A 18 -7.10 -42.78 -13.97
C ARG A 18 -5.75 -42.42 -14.62
N GLN A 19 -5.73 -42.00 -15.89
CA GLN A 19 -4.49 -41.64 -16.60
C GLN A 19 -4.25 -40.12 -16.73
N GLU A 20 -5.22 -39.27 -16.36
CA GLU A 20 -5.03 -37.79 -16.42
C GLU A 20 -4.36 -37.20 -15.17
N LEU A 21 -4.35 -37.92 -14.05
CA LEU A 21 -3.79 -37.44 -12.78
C LEU A 21 -2.25 -37.19 -12.81
N PRO A 22 -1.43 -38.02 -13.47
CA PRO A 22 0.01 -37.77 -13.59
C PRO A 22 0.31 -36.55 -14.48
N GLN A 23 -0.45 -36.35 -15.56
CA GLN A 23 -0.29 -35.21 -16.46
C GLN A 23 -0.77 -33.92 -15.82
N ALA A 24 -1.89 -33.93 -15.10
CA ALA A 24 -2.35 -32.77 -14.33
C ALA A 24 -1.36 -32.39 -13.20
N ARG A 25 -0.74 -33.38 -12.55
CA ARG A 25 0.35 -33.13 -11.59
C ARG A 25 1.60 -32.57 -12.26
N ALA A 26 2.04 -33.12 -13.40
CA ALA A 26 3.17 -32.58 -14.13
C ALA A 26 2.91 -31.17 -14.68
N LEU A 27 1.67 -30.88 -15.11
CA LEU A 27 1.24 -29.55 -15.53
C LEU A 27 1.17 -28.59 -14.34
N MET A 28 0.69 -29.02 -13.18
CA MET A 28 0.73 -28.22 -11.96
C MET A 28 2.15 -28.01 -11.45
N THR A 29 3.05 -28.98 -11.57
CA THR A 29 4.49 -28.83 -11.24
C THR A 29 5.18 -27.90 -12.23
N ASN A 30 4.82 -27.93 -13.51
CA ASN A 30 5.31 -26.97 -14.51
C ASN A 30 4.71 -25.57 -14.32
N ILE A 31 3.43 -25.45 -13.95
CA ILE A 31 2.82 -24.16 -13.64
C ILE A 31 3.37 -23.61 -12.30
N THR A 32 3.56 -24.44 -11.28
CA THR A 32 4.21 -23.99 -10.02
C THR A 32 5.70 -23.73 -10.20
N GLY A 33 6.38 -24.46 -11.08
CA GLY A 33 7.77 -24.19 -11.49
C GLY A 33 7.92 -22.94 -12.37
N MET A 34 6.94 -22.64 -13.22
CA MET A 34 6.91 -21.42 -14.05
C MET A 34 6.37 -20.20 -13.30
N VAL A 35 5.57 -20.41 -12.25
CA VAL A 35 5.22 -19.35 -11.27
C VAL A 35 6.38 -19.11 -10.30
N ALA A 36 7.27 -20.09 -10.09
CA ALA A 36 8.54 -19.90 -9.39
C ALA A 36 9.60 -19.17 -10.23
N THR A 37 9.29 -18.80 -11.48
CA THR A 37 10.11 -17.92 -12.33
C THR A 37 9.39 -16.63 -12.73
N ALA A 38 8.33 -16.25 -12.03
CA ALA A 38 8.10 -14.83 -11.81
C ALA A 38 9.23 -14.40 -10.89
N GLU A 39 10.24 -13.77 -11.51
CA GLU A 39 11.42 -13.12 -10.94
C GLU A 39 11.53 -13.31 -9.43
N GLU A 40 12.60 -13.98 -9.00
CA GLU A 40 13.12 -13.91 -7.64
C GLU A 40 12.67 -12.59 -7.01
N VAL A 41 11.74 -12.66 -6.08
CA VAL A 41 11.51 -11.57 -5.14
C VAL A 41 12.81 -11.51 -4.37
N GLN A 42 13.78 -10.82 -4.96
CA GLN A 42 15.10 -10.60 -4.44
C GLN A 42 14.90 -9.58 -3.34
N CYS A 43 14.38 -10.09 -2.22
CA CYS A 43 14.43 -9.39 -0.96
C CYS A 43 15.93 -9.17 -0.66
N LEU A 44 16.27 -7.91 -0.34
CA LEU A 44 17.52 -7.43 0.27
C LEU A 44 18.51 -6.66 -0.63
N LYS A 45 18.10 -5.48 -1.11
CA LYS A 45 18.75 -4.19 -0.79
C LYS A 45 17.88 -3.01 -1.24
N THR A 46 17.56 -2.12 -0.30
CA THR A 46 16.78 -0.87 -0.44
C THR A 46 17.55 0.19 -1.25
N ASN A 47 18.12 -0.20 -2.38
CA ASN A 47 18.71 0.77 -3.28
C ASN A 47 17.58 1.42 -4.08
N PRO A 48 17.60 2.75 -4.23
CA PRO A 48 16.63 3.43 -5.07
C PRO A 48 16.81 2.97 -6.52
N SER A 49 15.72 2.61 -7.18
CA SER A 49 15.72 2.27 -8.62
C SER A 49 16.11 3.49 -9.46
N SER A 50 16.56 3.27 -10.70
CA SER A 50 16.89 4.37 -11.62
C SER A 50 15.67 5.26 -11.90
N GLN A 51 14.48 4.66 -11.99
CA GLN A 51 13.21 5.39 -12.13
C GLN A 51 12.93 6.25 -10.90
N LEU A 52 13.11 5.71 -9.70
CA LEU A 52 12.92 6.46 -8.46
C LEU A 52 13.91 7.64 -8.37
N ILE A 53 15.18 7.41 -8.69
CA ILE A 53 16.20 8.47 -8.74
C ILE A 53 15.79 9.56 -9.73
N GLN A 54 15.31 9.19 -10.93
CA GLN A 54 14.86 10.15 -11.93
C GLN A 54 13.63 10.95 -11.47
N VAL A 55 12.68 10.32 -10.80
CA VAL A 55 11.50 11.01 -10.24
C VAL A 55 11.96 12.00 -9.16
N LEU A 56 12.84 11.55 -8.26
CA LEU A 56 13.28 12.35 -7.11
C LEU A 56 14.30 13.43 -7.49
N SER A 57 15.04 13.31 -8.59
CA SER A 57 15.94 14.38 -9.07
C SER A 57 15.20 15.63 -9.53
N THR A 58 13.88 15.53 -9.78
CA THR A 58 13.04 16.69 -10.11
C THR A 58 12.47 17.40 -8.88
N LEU A 59 12.75 16.88 -7.68
CA LEU A 59 12.35 17.49 -6.43
C LEU A 59 13.12 18.79 -6.21
N ARG A 60 12.42 19.91 -6.00
CA ARG A 60 13.07 21.20 -5.68
C ARG A 60 13.25 21.42 -4.18
N ASN A 61 13.44 20.33 -3.42
CA ASN A 61 13.57 20.37 -1.96
C ASN A 61 14.56 19.30 -1.49
N GLU A 62 15.79 19.72 -1.22
CA GLU A 62 16.90 18.84 -0.83
C GLU A 62 16.66 18.13 0.51
N ASP A 63 15.95 18.75 1.45
CA ASP A 63 15.67 18.15 2.75
C ASP A 63 14.74 16.95 2.61
N LEU A 64 13.67 17.09 1.81
CA LEU A 64 12.76 15.99 1.53
C LEU A 64 13.43 14.89 0.70
N TYR A 65 14.26 15.27 -0.28
CA TYR A 65 15.04 14.31 -1.05
C TYR A 65 15.97 13.50 -0.12
N GLY A 66 16.73 14.19 0.72
CA GLY A 66 17.67 13.58 1.65
C GLY A 66 16.98 12.71 2.69
N PHE A 67 15.78 13.07 3.15
CA PHE A 67 14.98 12.22 4.03
C PHE A 67 14.55 10.94 3.32
N ILE A 68 13.97 11.05 2.13
CA ILE A 68 13.51 9.89 1.35
C ILE A 68 14.68 8.93 1.07
N MET A 69 15.83 9.46 0.65
CA MET A 69 17.00 8.63 0.31
C MET A 69 17.73 7.99 1.50
N LYS A 70 17.33 8.33 2.74
CA LYS A 70 17.86 7.71 3.96
C LYS A 70 16.88 6.76 4.63
N ASP A 71 15.63 6.72 4.16
CA ASP A 71 14.56 5.95 4.75
C ASP A 71 14.25 4.72 3.90
N ASP A 72 14.64 3.55 4.40
CA ASP A 72 14.46 2.26 3.72
C ASP A 72 12.99 1.99 3.32
N LEU A 73 12.03 2.33 4.18
CA LEU A 73 10.63 2.09 3.91
C LEU A 73 10.11 3.04 2.81
N LEU A 74 10.53 4.31 2.79
CA LEU A 74 10.16 5.24 1.73
C LEU A 74 10.83 4.93 0.40
N ILE A 75 12.07 4.45 0.40
CA ILE A 75 12.74 4.00 -0.84
C ILE A 75 11.97 2.83 -1.44
N ASP A 76 11.66 1.82 -0.62
CA ASP A 76 10.96 0.62 -1.08
C ASP A 76 9.54 0.96 -1.55
N TYR A 77 8.84 1.80 -0.79
CA TYR A 77 7.53 2.31 -1.19
C TYR A 77 7.58 3.12 -2.50
N GLY A 78 8.62 3.95 -2.67
CA GLY A 78 8.85 4.72 -3.88
C GLY A 78 9.10 3.84 -5.11
N ASN A 79 9.94 2.81 -4.96
CA ASN A 79 10.18 1.82 -6.00
C ASN A 79 8.87 1.12 -6.39
N PHE A 80 8.07 0.71 -5.40
CA PHE A 80 6.76 0.12 -5.65
C PHE A 80 5.81 1.07 -6.39
N LEU A 81 5.78 2.36 -6.03
CA LEU A 81 4.97 3.36 -6.73
C LEU A 81 5.45 3.53 -8.19
N CYS A 82 6.75 3.59 -8.44
CA CYS A 82 7.30 3.68 -9.79
C CYS A 82 6.90 2.47 -10.65
N LEU A 83 6.90 1.25 -10.08
CA LEU A 83 6.46 0.04 -10.77
C LEU A 83 4.95 0.05 -11.01
N LYS A 84 4.15 0.36 -9.99
CA LYS A 84 2.69 0.30 -10.06
C LYS A 84 2.08 1.36 -10.98
N VAL A 85 2.65 2.57 -11.02
CA VAL A 85 2.11 3.68 -11.81
C VAL A 85 2.66 3.67 -13.25
N SER A 86 3.65 2.82 -13.55
CA SER A 86 4.12 2.60 -14.94
C SER A 86 3.03 2.06 -15.88
N THR A 87 1.94 1.50 -15.33
CA THR A 87 0.80 0.97 -16.09
C THR A 87 -0.34 1.99 -16.28
N GLU A 88 -0.27 3.18 -15.69
CA GLU A 88 -1.34 4.20 -15.71
C GLU A 88 -0.81 5.59 -16.11
N VAL A 89 -0.85 5.90 -17.42
CA VAL A 89 -0.86 7.25 -18.03
C VAL A 89 0.40 8.14 -17.81
N ALA A 90 0.60 9.13 -18.69
CA ALA A 90 1.79 9.99 -18.82
C ALA A 90 2.20 10.84 -17.59
N ASP A 91 1.38 10.90 -16.53
CA ASP A 91 1.63 11.70 -15.31
C ASP A 91 2.14 10.86 -14.10
N SER A 92 2.61 9.64 -14.36
CA SER A 92 3.01 8.68 -13.33
C SER A 92 4.13 9.17 -12.39
N GLY A 93 5.10 9.91 -12.94
CA GLY A 93 6.23 10.48 -12.19
C GLY A 93 5.81 11.60 -11.24
N GLU A 94 4.96 12.53 -11.69
CA GLU A 94 4.51 13.66 -10.87
C GLU A 94 3.67 13.20 -9.68
N LEU A 95 2.79 12.22 -9.92
CA LEU A 95 2.00 11.61 -8.85
C LEU A 95 2.88 10.93 -7.81
N THR A 96 3.87 10.13 -8.25
CA THR A 96 4.82 9.45 -7.36
C THR A 96 5.61 10.45 -6.54
N LYS A 97 6.15 11.49 -7.19
CA LYS A 97 6.85 12.60 -6.54
C LYS A 97 5.97 13.24 -5.46
N ARG A 98 4.72 13.57 -5.79
CA ARG A 98 3.79 14.21 -4.86
C ARG A 98 3.49 13.34 -3.63
N LYS A 99 3.31 12.04 -3.82
CA LYS A 99 3.07 11.08 -2.74
C LYS A 99 4.26 10.98 -1.79
N LEU A 100 5.45 10.76 -2.32
CA LEU A 100 6.68 10.65 -1.53
C LEU A 100 7.00 11.97 -0.80
N SER A 101 6.86 13.12 -1.49
CA SER A 101 7.04 14.43 -0.87
C SER A 101 6.06 14.66 0.29
N MET A 102 4.81 14.20 0.14
CA MET A 102 3.79 14.34 1.18
C MET A 102 4.15 13.52 2.41
N MET A 103 4.57 12.26 2.22
CA MET A 103 4.96 11.39 3.33
C MET A 103 6.21 11.92 4.05
N ALA A 104 7.23 12.33 3.30
CA ALA A 104 8.45 12.91 3.86
C ALA A 104 8.16 14.22 4.62
N ASP A 105 7.37 15.13 4.07
CA ASP A 105 7.04 16.40 4.73
C ASP A 105 6.23 16.18 6.02
N ILE A 106 5.34 15.19 6.05
CA ILE A 106 4.64 14.82 7.29
C ILE A 106 5.64 14.28 8.32
N CYS A 107 6.60 13.44 7.94
CA CYS A 107 7.64 12.94 8.84
C CYS A 107 8.48 14.10 9.41
N CYS A 108 8.93 15.02 8.54
CA CYS A 108 9.70 16.19 8.96
C CYS A 108 8.92 17.06 9.96
N ARG A 109 7.63 17.31 9.71
CA ARG A 109 6.76 18.08 10.63
C ARG A 109 6.52 17.40 11.96
N MET A 110 6.47 16.07 11.96
CA MET A 110 6.38 15.28 13.19
C MET A 110 7.71 15.26 13.97
N GLY A 111 8.81 15.67 13.34
CA GLY A 111 10.15 15.61 13.94
C GLY A 111 10.67 14.18 14.11
N VAL A 112 10.18 13.23 13.31
CA VAL A 112 10.60 11.83 13.37
C VAL A 112 11.77 11.55 12.44
N ALA A 113 12.62 10.60 12.81
CA ALA A 113 13.81 10.25 12.02
C ALA A 113 13.50 9.33 10.84
N SER A 114 12.34 8.65 10.88
CA SER A 114 11.90 7.73 9.83
C SER A 114 10.38 7.66 9.70
N SER A 115 9.92 7.20 8.55
CA SER A 115 8.53 6.90 8.24
C SER A 115 7.98 5.75 9.07
N CYS A 116 8.83 4.82 9.52
CA CYS A 116 8.47 3.77 10.46
C CYS A 116 7.97 4.35 11.80
N GLU A 117 8.64 5.39 12.32
CA GLU A 117 8.24 6.05 13.56
C GLU A 117 6.90 6.76 13.41
N MET A 118 6.64 7.41 12.26
CA MET A 118 5.34 8.05 12.00
C MET A 118 4.17 7.05 12.11
N LEU A 119 4.39 5.78 11.78
CA LEU A 119 3.39 4.72 11.88
C LEU A 119 3.18 4.21 13.33
N ASN A 120 3.91 4.75 14.31
CA ASN A 120 3.70 4.43 15.72
C ASN A 120 2.36 5.02 16.22
N PRO A 121 1.43 4.19 16.75
CA PRO A 121 0.16 4.66 17.28
C PRO A 121 0.25 5.73 18.39
N ALA A 122 1.36 5.76 19.12
CA ALA A 122 1.65 6.73 20.18
C ALA A 122 1.92 8.14 19.64
N LEU A 123 2.43 8.26 18.41
CA LEU A 123 2.72 9.55 17.77
C LEU A 123 1.53 10.14 17.01
N TRP A 124 0.32 9.63 17.27
CA TRP A 124 -0.89 10.06 16.57
C TRP A 124 -1.22 11.54 16.76
N SER A 125 -1.02 12.09 17.95
CA SER A 125 -1.22 13.52 18.21
C SER A 125 -0.28 14.36 17.34
N SER A 126 0.99 13.97 17.23
CA SER A 126 1.97 14.63 16.37
C SER A 126 1.58 14.54 14.90
N PHE A 127 1.08 13.39 14.44
CA PHE A 127 0.54 13.25 13.08
C PHE A 127 -0.63 14.22 12.81
N VAL A 128 -1.57 14.35 13.75
CA VAL A 128 -2.72 15.27 13.62
C VAL A 128 -2.25 16.72 13.50
N ILE A 129 -1.25 17.11 14.29
CA ILE A 129 -0.63 18.45 14.22
C ILE A 129 0.03 18.66 12.86
N ALA A 130 0.90 17.73 12.44
CA ALA A 130 1.58 17.80 11.14
C ALA A 130 0.59 17.88 9.97
N ALA A 131 -0.49 17.10 10.01
CA ALA A 131 -1.54 17.15 8.99
C ALA A 131 -2.28 18.49 8.97
N LYS A 132 -2.56 19.10 10.14
CA LYS A 132 -3.16 20.44 10.24
C LYS A 132 -2.26 21.51 9.64
N GLU A 133 -0.98 21.51 10.00
CA GLU A 133 -0.03 22.47 9.46
C GLU A 133 0.10 22.32 7.95
N LYS A 134 0.27 21.09 7.45
CA LYS A 134 0.39 20.80 6.02
C LYS A 134 -0.83 21.27 5.23
N SER A 135 -2.03 21.11 5.79
CA SER A 135 -3.29 21.53 5.15
C SER A 135 -3.65 22.99 5.37
N GLY A 136 -2.79 23.74 6.09
CA GLY A 136 -2.97 25.16 6.37
C GLY A 136 -4.18 25.42 7.27
N TRP A 137 -4.29 24.70 8.38
CA TRP A 137 -5.23 25.04 9.45
C TRP A 137 -5.02 26.48 9.90
N ASP A 138 -6.12 27.22 10.03
CA ASP A 138 -6.15 28.59 10.50
C ASP A 138 -6.81 28.61 11.88
N ASP A 139 -6.03 28.90 12.92
CA ASP A 139 -6.53 28.90 14.31
C ASP A 139 -7.53 30.02 14.58
N ASN A 140 -7.41 31.16 13.90
CA ASN A 140 -8.31 32.30 14.07
C ASN A 140 -9.68 31.99 13.47
N LEU A 141 -9.69 31.44 12.25
CA LEU A 141 -10.89 31.14 11.50
C LEU A 141 -11.43 29.72 11.75
N LYS A 142 -10.68 28.91 12.50
CA LYS A 142 -10.96 27.50 12.80
C LYS A 142 -11.35 26.68 11.56
N ARG A 143 -10.60 26.84 10.48
CA ARG A 143 -10.88 26.21 9.17
C ARG A 143 -9.62 25.82 8.43
N PHE A 144 -9.76 24.91 7.46
CA PHE A 144 -8.66 24.52 6.57
C PHE A 144 -8.56 25.39 5.31
N ARG A 145 -7.34 25.81 4.94
CA ARG A 145 -7.09 26.47 3.65
C ARG A 145 -7.25 25.51 2.48
N ALA A 146 -6.77 24.27 2.62
CA ALA A 146 -6.88 23.21 1.63
C ALA A 146 -7.55 21.94 2.20
N PRO A 147 -8.89 21.91 2.35
CA PRO A 147 -9.60 20.77 2.96
C PRO A 147 -9.45 19.45 2.18
N SER A 148 -9.32 19.52 0.85
CA SER A 148 -9.07 18.33 0.00
C SER A 148 -7.72 17.68 0.30
N LEU A 149 -6.71 18.48 0.67
CA LEU A 149 -5.38 17.99 1.02
C LEU A 149 -5.40 17.16 2.31
N VAL A 150 -6.23 17.52 3.29
CA VAL A 150 -6.47 16.71 4.49
C VAL A 150 -6.88 15.30 4.07
N ARG A 151 -7.92 15.15 3.23
CA ARG A 151 -8.35 13.82 2.80
C ARG A 151 -7.23 13.04 2.10
N LEU A 152 -6.45 13.70 1.24
CA LEU A 152 -5.33 13.07 0.52
C LEU A 152 -4.23 12.58 1.47
N ILE A 153 -3.85 13.37 2.49
CA ILE A 153 -2.88 12.95 3.52
C ILE A 153 -3.33 11.66 4.20
N GLY A 154 -4.59 11.61 4.62
CA GLY A 154 -5.12 10.40 5.30
C GLY A 154 -5.14 9.16 4.39
N ILE A 155 -5.43 9.34 3.11
CA ILE A 155 -5.38 8.24 2.12
C ILE A 155 -3.95 7.74 1.95
N GLU A 156 -3.00 8.65 1.77
CA GLU A 156 -1.63 8.26 1.45
C GLU A 156 -0.91 7.64 2.66
N VAL A 157 -1.09 8.19 3.86
CA VAL A 157 -0.57 7.59 5.10
C VAL A 157 -1.12 6.19 5.31
N ASN A 158 -2.40 5.96 4.99
CA ASN A 158 -2.99 4.62 5.04
C ASN A 158 -2.36 3.69 4.00
N ASN A 159 -2.10 4.16 2.77
CA ASN A 159 -1.44 3.36 1.75
C ASN A 159 -0.02 2.97 2.18
N LEU A 160 0.76 3.91 2.75
CA LEU A 160 2.08 3.59 3.29
C LEU A 160 1.98 2.59 4.44
N ALA A 161 1.02 2.76 5.37
CA ALA A 161 0.86 1.82 6.48
C ALA A 161 0.55 0.39 6.00
N VAL A 162 -0.34 0.25 5.01
CA VAL A 162 -0.63 -1.06 4.40
C VAL A 162 0.61 -1.63 3.72
N TYR A 163 1.40 -0.82 3.02
CA TYR A 163 2.66 -1.26 2.42
C TYR A 163 3.68 -1.68 3.47
N ALA A 164 3.81 -0.91 4.56
CA ALA A 164 4.70 -1.16 5.67
C ALA A 164 4.43 -2.51 6.35
N LEU A 165 3.17 -2.98 6.34
CA LEU A 165 2.82 -4.31 6.82
C LEU A 165 3.52 -5.40 5.97
N THR A 166 3.37 -5.34 4.64
CA THR A 166 4.07 -6.26 3.73
C THR A 166 5.58 -6.15 3.85
N PHE A 167 6.10 -4.92 3.94
CA PHE A 167 7.53 -4.65 4.15
C PHE A 167 8.04 -5.32 5.43
N SER A 168 7.28 -5.25 6.52
CA SER A 168 7.65 -5.85 7.81
C SER A 168 7.73 -7.38 7.75
N HIS A 169 6.84 -8.03 6.98
CA HIS A 169 6.90 -9.48 6.75
C HIS A 169 8.14 -9.88 5.98
N ILE A 170 8.43 -9.15 4.90
CA ILE A 170 9.59 -9.36 4.02
C ILE A 170 10.91 -9.19 4.80
N LYS A 171 10.97 -8.21 5.70
CA LYS A 171 12.14 -7.92 6.55
C LYS A 171 12.18 -8.74 7.85
N ASN A 172 11.17 -9.57 8.11
CA ASN A 172 10.98 -10.33 9.35
C ASN A 172 11.08 -9.44 10.61
N TRP A 173 10.27 -8.37 10.67
CA TRP A 173 10.29 -7.38 11.75
C TRP A 173 8.97 -7.38 12.57
N PRO A 174 8.77 -8.35 13.47
CA PRO A 174 7.46 -8.61 14.09
C PRO A 174 6.96 -7.50 15.02
N ASP A 175 7.86 -6.80 15.71
CA ASP A 175 7.46 -5.67 16.57
C ASP A 175 6.93 -4.49 15.74
N PHE A 176 7.58 -4.22 14.60
CA PHE A 176 7.12 -3.20 13.66
C PHE A 176 5.79 -3.60 13.02
N GLU A 177 5.65 -4.86 12.60
CA GLU A 177 4.39 -5.42 12.09
C GLU A 177 3.23 -5.19 13.06
N LYS A 178 3.44 -5.49 14.35
CA LYS A 178 2.43 -5.30 15.40
C LYS A 178 2.07 -3.82 15.54
N SER A 179 3.05 -2.92 15.55
CA SER A 179 2.82 -1.47 15.63
C SER A 179 2.00 -0.96 14.45
N VAL A 180 2.38 -1.33 13.22
CA VAL A 180 1.68 -0.95 11.99
C VAL A 180 0.27 -1.52 11.96
N THR A 181 0.07 -2.78 12.37
CA THR A 181 -1.26 -3.40 12.47
C THR A 181 -2.17 -2.64 13.43
N GLN A 182 -1.65 -2.26 14.60
CA GLN A 182 -2.40 -1.45 15.56
C GLN A 182 -2.75 -0.07 14.99
N PHE A 183 -1.83 0.55 14.25
CA PHE A 183 -2.08 1.81 13.56
C PHE A 183 -3.21 1.68 12.54
N ILE A 184 -3.16 0.69 11.64
CA ILE A 184 -4.20 0.48 10.62
C ILE A 184 -5.58 0.29 11.27
N ASN A 185 -5.67 -0.58 12.28
CA ASN A 185 -6.93 -0.90 12.97
C ASN A 185 -7.56 0.32 13.65
N CYS A 186 -6.74 1.20 14.23
CA CYS A 186 -7.24 2.28 15.07
C CYS A 186 -7.59 3.57 14.31
N LYS A 187 -6.95 3.82 13.16
CA LYS A 187 -6.70 5.22 12.77
C LYS A 187 -7.53 5.78 11.63
N LYS A 188 -8.07 4.96 10.71
CA LYS A 188 -9.01 5.48 9.67
C LYS A 188 -10.24 6.16 10.29
N GLY A 189 -10.78 5.59 11.37
CA GLY A 189 -11.89 6.16 12.12
C GLY A 189 -11.50 7.44 12.87
N ARG A 190 -10.36 7.43 13.57
CA ARG A 190 -9.86 8.60 14.30
C ARG A 190 -9.53 9.76 13.37
N TYR A 191 -8.93 9.49 12.21
CA TYR A 191 -8.63 10.52 11.22
C TYR A 191 -9.87 11.29 10.80
N ASN A 192 -10.94 10.56 10.45
CA ASN A 192 -12.20 11.18 10.06
C ASN A 192 -12.87 11.91 11.23
N LYS A 193 -12.75 11.38 12.45
CA LYS A 193 -13.29 12.02 13.66
C LYS A 193 -12.59 13.34 13.97
N GLU A 194 -11.26 13.38 13.87
CA GLU A 194 -10.45 14.51 14.36
C GLU A 194 -10.15 15.55 13.28
N LEU A 195 -10.10 15.15 12.00
CA LEU A 195 -9.73 16.05 10.90
C LEU A 195 -10.65 15.92 9.68
N GLY A 196 -10.87 14.70 9.19
CA GLY A 196 -11.51 14.48 7.87
C GLY A 196 -12.94 15.01 7.75
N LYS A 197 -13.78 14.84 8.79
CA LYS A 197 -15.15 15.36 8.78
C LYS A 197 -15.18 16.89 8.81
N LEU A 198 -14.35 17.51 9.65
CA LEU A 198 -14.24 18.97 9.75
C LEU A 198 -13.87 19.58 8.40
N ALA A 199 -12.84 19.03 7.76
CA ALA A 199 -12.43 19.44 6.42
C ALA A 199 -13.55 19.27 5.37
N SER A 200 -14.33 18.18 5.44
CA SER A 200 -15.43 17.96 4.49
C SER A 200 -16.56 18.99 4.64
N VAL A 201 -16.90 19.38 5.87
CA VAL A 201 -17.94 20.38 6.13
C VAL A 201 -17.49 21.75 5.61
N ASP A 202 -16.24 22.14 5.83
CA ASP A 202 -15.69 23.41 5.34
C ASP A 202 -15.73 23.51 3.82
N SER A 203 -15.45 22.41 3.13
CA SER A 203 -15.45 22.39 1.65
C SER A 203 -16.84 22.66 1.04
N ARG A 204 -17.93 22.39 1.77
CA ARG A 204 -19.31 22.60 1.30
C ARG A 204 -19.85 24.00 1.61
N LYS A 205 -19.12 24.82 2.38
CA LYS A 205 -19.53 26.19 2.76
C LYS A 205 -18.96 27.27 1.83
N ARG A 206 -18.12 26.91 0.86
CA ARG A 206 -17.56 27.79 -0.18
C ARG A 206 -18.26 27.52 -1.49
#